data_AF-A0AAU3G6I7-F1
#
_entry.id   AF-A0AAU3G6I7-F1
#
_cell.length_a   1.000
_cell.length_b   1.000
_cell.length_c   1.000
_cell.angle_alpha   90.00
_cell.angle_beta   90.00
_cell.angle_gamma   90.00
#
_symmetry.space_group_name_H-M   'P 1'
#
loop_
_entity.id
_entity.type
_entity.pdbx_description
1 polymer ?
#
loop_
_entity_poly.entity_id
_entity_poly.type
_entity_poly.pdbx_seq_one_letter_code
_entity_poly.pdbx_strand_id
1 'polypeptide(L)'
;MDLPAGGTGAEELSFGGDPDRDPRLRAWVSAHRGLVAAGVAVLVLLGVLAGGGRYLYDQSRKALPPPAGPLPEQLGFTVTLCDSDLPRPCAEGVFEIADDPGRVEDALRAIPEVTSVRYLSREDAYQMWRRSSSQFLEEKYRVGIKPEYFQNSFKGTLRRSADYPRFAERVRPLAGVRNVSRSPTTFWRDKADLAIYLCGDGFQKECGTLANRQMTEDQKQAIVDRIRSVDGVEKVYFEDRAHAVMLFKHYFPETKGPAEGDVVEAFHVKGRTIEVADLVRRAVKGMPGVLASEMYGAE
;
A
#
# COMPACT_ATOMS: atom_id res chain seq x y z
N MET A 1 44.71 21.26 -30.02
CA MET A 1 43.53 22.09 -29.74
C MET A 1 43.61 22.46 -28.29
N ASP A 2 44.26 23.58 -28.03
CA ASP A 2 44.61 24.09 -26.71
C ASP A 2 43.49 25.00 -26.19
N LEU A 3 43.08 24.78 -24.94
CA LEU A 3 42.12 25.62 -24.22
C LEU A 3 42.86 26.48 -23.17
N PRO A 4 42.46 27.74 -22.96
CA PRO A 4 43.18 28.67 -22.10
C PRO A 4 42.88 28.47 -20.62
N ALA A 5 43.91 28.66 -19.80
CA ALA A 5 43.85 28.77 -18.36
C ALA A 5 43.13 30.07 -17.95
N GLY A 6 41.95 29.94 -17.34
CA GLY A 6 41.20 31.04 -16.73
C GLY A 6 41.52 31.15 -15.24
N GLY A 7 41.99 32.32 -14.82
CA GLY A 7 42.49 32.59 -13.47
C GLY A 7 41.43 32.55 -12.37
N THR A 8 41.82 31.98 -11.24
CA THR A 8 41.10 32.01 -9.96
C THR A 8 41.49 33.26 -9.19
N GLY A 9 40.68 34.32 -9.27
CA GLY A 9 40.71 35.44 -8.34
C GLY A 9 39.93 35.07 -7.08
N ALA A 10 40.62 34.68 -6.02
CA ALA A 10 40.04 34.57 -4.69
C ALA A 10 40.04 35.97 -4.04
N GLU A 11 38.92 36.69 -4.12
CA GLU A 11 38.66 37.82 -3.23
C GLU A 11 38.43 37.29 -1.81
N GLU A 12 39.50 37.29 -1.02
CA GLU A 12 39.42 37.20 0.44
C GLU A 12 38.64 38.42 0.95
N LEU A 13 37.37 38.21 1.30
CA LEU A 13 36.61 39.13 2.13
C LEU A 13 37.20 39.11 3.55
N SER A 14 38.31 39.83 3.72
CA SER A 14 38.91 40.11 5.02
C SER A 14 37.99 41.06 5.78
N PHE A 15 37.12 40.49 6.63
CA PHE A 15 36.37 41.23 7.65
C PHE A 15 37.30 41.62 8.81
N GLY A 16 38.39 42.34 8.48
CA GLY A 16 39.22 43.04 9.45
C GLY A 16 38.40 44.14 10.12
N GLY A 17 37.65 43.78 11.16
CA GLY A 17 36.93 44.72 11.99
C GLY A 17 37.93 45.63 12.71
N ASP A 18 38.00 46.88 12.27
CA ASP A 18 38.70 47.95 12.99
C ASP A 18 38.22 47.98 14.45
N PRO A 19 39.10 47.70 15.44
CA PRO A 19 38.73 47.67 16.85
C PRO A 19 38.34 49.05 17.40
N ASP A 20 38.53 50.13 16.64
CA ASP A 20 38.11 51.50 16.99
C ASP A 20 36.76 51.91 16.38
N ARG A 21 35.96 50.94 15.91
CA ARG A 21 34.61 51.18 15.40
C ARG A 21 33.72 51.96 16.39
N ASP A 22 33.52 53.22 16.05
CA ASP A 22 32.60 54.26 16.54
C ASP A 22 32.26 54.23 18.06
N PRO A 23 32.94 55.03 18.90
CA PRO A 23 32.65 55.11 20.34
C PRO A 23 31.20 55.54 20.64
N ARG A 24 30.51 56.19 19.69
CA ARG A 24 29.10 56.57 19.84
C ARG A 24 28.17 55.36 19.84
N LEU A 25 28.44 54.34 19.01
CA LEU A 25 27.65 53.11 18.96
C LEU A 25 27.78 52.32 20.27
N ARG A 26 28.99 52.25 20.85
CA ARG A 26 29.22 51.57 22.14
C ARG A 26 28.49 52.28 23.29
N ALA A 27 28.57 53.61 23.36
CA ALA A 27 27.85 54.40 24.36
C ALA A 27 26.33 54.24 24.22
N TRP A 28 25.82 54.22 22.99
CA TRP A 28 24.40 54.03 22.73
C TRP A 28 23.90 52.63 23.11
N VAL A 29 24.61 51.57 22.72
CA VAL A 29 24.27 50.18 23.10
C VAL A 29 24.34 49.98 24.61
N SER A 30 25.32 50.61 25.28
CA SER A 30 25.41 50.64 26.74
C SER A 30 24.18 51.27 27.39
N ALA A 31 23.76 52.45 26.90
CA ALA A 31 22.57 53.15 27.42
C ALA A 31 21.25 52.42 27.13
N HIS A 32 21.18 51.64 26.05
CA HIS A 32 19.95 50.95 25.60
C HIS A 32 20.02 49.43 25.76
N ARG A 33 20.91 48.92 26.62
CA ARG A 33 21.20 47.49 26.76
C ARG A 33 19.95 46.64 27.03
N GLY A 34 19.00 47.18 27.82
CA GLY A 34 17.72 46.53 28.10
C GLY A 34 16.82 46.39 26.88
N LEU A 35 16.72 47.43 26.04
CA LEU A 35 15.92 47.40 24.80
C LEU A 35 16.55 46.50 23.75
N VAL A 36 17.88 46.52 23.61
CA VAL A 36 18.60 45.62 22.72
C VAL A 36 18.43 44.16 23.16
N ALA A 37 18.57 43.87 24.46
CA ALA A 37 18.35 42.53 25.00
C ALA A 37 16.91 42.05 24.79
N ALA A 38 15.92 42.92 25.03
CA ALA A 38 14.51 42.61 24.78
C ALA A 38 14.24 42.34 23.28
N GLY A 39 14.80 43.15 22.38
CA GLY A 39 14.67 42.96 20.94
C GLY A 39 15.26 41.62 20.47
N VAL A 40 16.45 41.27 20.94
CA VAL A 40 17.08 39.97 20.64
C VAL A 40 16.24 38.82 21.18
N ALA A 41 15.75 38.92 22.43
CA ALA A 41 14.90 37.89 23.01
C ALA A 41 13.60 37.67 22.21
N VAL A 42 12.96 38.74 21.74
CA VAL A 42 11.77 38.66 20.88
C VAL A 42 12.09 37.99 19.54
N LEU A 43 13.20 38.35 18.89
CA LEU A 43 13.62 37.73 17.63
C LEU A 43 13.93 36.24 17.79
N VAL A 44 14.58 35.85 18.88
CA VAL A 44 14.83 34.44 19.20
C VAL A 44 13.51 33.69 19.42
N LEU A 45 12.58 34.26 20.19
CA LEU A 45 11.25 33.65 20.41
C LEU A 45 10.47 33.49 19.10
N LEU A 46 10.44 34.51 18.24
CA LEU A 46 9.81 34.42 16.91
C LEU A 46 10.50 33.36 16.04
N GLY A 47 11.83 33.28 16.06
CA GLY A 47 12.60 32.25 15.36
C GLY A 47 12.25 30.84 15.84
N VAL A 48 12.13 30.64 17.16
CA VAL A 48 11.75 29.36 17.76
C VAL A 48 10.30 29.00 17.42
N LEU A 49 9.37 29.95 17.47
CA LEU A 49 7.96 29.71 17.12
C LEU A 49 7.79 29.41 15.63
N ALA A 50 8.49 30.13 14.75
CA ALA A 50 8.46 29.87 13.30
C ALA A 50 9.11 28.52 12.97
N GLY A 51 10.26 28.22 13.56
CA GLY A 51 10.96 26.94 13.39
C GLY A 51 10.15 25.76 13.93
N GLY A 52 9.62 25.89 15.15
CA GLY A 52 8.77 24.88 15.78
C GLY A 52 7.45 24.67 15.03
N GLY A 53 6.81 25.76 14.59
CA GLY A 53 5.59 25.70 13.77
C GLY A 53 5.82 25.00 12.45
N ARG A 54 6.93 25.31 11.75
CA ARG A 54 7.31 24.62 10.51
C ARG A 54 7.60 23.14 10.75
N TYR A 55 8.34 22.81 11.80
CA TYR A 55 8.62 21.41 12.15
C TYR A 55 7.33 20.62 12.41
N LEU A 56 6.41 21.17 13.21
CA LEU A 56 5.12 20.51 13.49
C LEU A 56 4.27 20.38 12.23
N TYR A 57 4.27 21.39 11.37
CA TYR A 57 3.60 21.34 10.08
C TYR A 57 4.19 20.24 9.18
N ASP A 58 5.50 20.15 9.06
CA ASP A 58 6.19 19.13 8.26
C ASP A 58 5.91 17.72 8.81
N GLN A 59 5.91 17.54 10.14
CA GLN A 59 5.54 16.26 10.77
C GLN A 59 4.07 15.90 10.52
N SER A 60 3.15 16.88 10.56
CA SER A 60 1.72 16.65 10.31
C SER A 60 1.42 16.20 8.87
N ARG A 61 2.34 16.50 7.94
CA ARG A 61 2.26 16.12 6.53
C ARG A 61 2.83 14.75 6.22
N LYS A 62 3.60 14.14 7.13
CA LYS A 62 4.09 12.78 6.92
C LYS A 62 2.95 11.77 6.93
N ALA A 63 3.17 10.63 6.28
CA ALA A 63 2.25 9.51 6.41
C ALA A 63 2.31 8.96 7.84
N LEU A 64 1.17 8.51 8.34
CA LEU A 64 1.03 7.87 9.65
C LEU A 64 1.54 6.43 9.58
N PRO A 65 2.05 5.83 10.68
CA PRO A 65 2.29 4.40 10.72
C PRO A 65 0.98 3.62 10.58
N PRO A 66 1.00 2.32 10.24
CA PRO A 66 -0.21 1.51 10.22
C PRO A 66 -0.97 1.62 11.54
N PRO A 67 -2.31 1.76 11.51
CA PRO A 67 -3.09 1.98 12.72
C PRO A 67 -2.95 0.78 13.66
N ALA A 68 -2.79 1.03 14.96
CA ALA A 68 -2.84 -0.04 15.95
C ALA A 68 -4.23 -0.71 15.95
N GLY A 69 -4.26 -2.02 16.19
CA GLY A 69 -5.51 -2.77 16.31
C GLY A 69 -5.31 -4.27 16.18
N PRO A 70 -6.34 -5.08 16.52
CA PRO A 70 -6.29 -6.51 16.27
C PRO A 70 -6.23 -6.79 14.76
N LEU A 71 -5.46 -7.81 14.38
CA LEU A 71 -5.50 -8.33 13.02
C LEU A 71 -6.86 -9.02 12.78
N PRO A 72 -7.44 -8.88 11.58
CA PRO A 72 -8.75 -9.49 11.29
C PRO A 72 -8.66 -11.01 11.32
N GLU A 73 -9.70 -11.68 11.81
CA GLU A 73 -9.77 -13.13 11.75
C GLU A 73 -9.85 -13.64 10.31
N GLN A 74 -9.05 -14.66 9.99
CA GLN A 74 -8.98 -15.24 8.64
C GLN A 74 -9.94 -16.43 8.53
N LEU A 75 -11.23 -16.13 8.50
CA LEU A 75 -12.30 -17.14 8.48
C LEU A 75 -12.69 -17.57 7.07
N GLY A 76 -12.40 -16.77 6.06
CA GLY A 76 -12.83 -17.02 4.68
C GLY A 76 -12.06 -18.15 4.00
N PHE A 77 -12.76 -18.92 3.16
CA PHE A 77 -12.16 -19.89 2.24
C PHE A 77 -12.77 -19.80 0.84
N THR A 78 -12.01 -20.26 -0.15
CA THR A 78 -12.48 -20.53 -1.52
C THR A 78 -12.13 -21.97 -1.89
N VAL A 79 -13.12 -22.72 -2.36
CA VAL A 79 -12.95 -24.04 -2.97
C VAL A 79 -13.16 -23.88 -4.46
N THR A 80 -12.10 -24.04 -5.24
CA THR A 80 -12.15 -23.93 -6.70
C THR A 80 -12.42 -25.29 -7.31
N LEU A 81 -13.39 -25.37 -8.21
CA LEU A 81 -13.81 -26.63 -8.82
C LEU A 81 -12.97 -26.97 -10.06
N CYS A 82 -12.97 -28.26 -10.39
CA CYS A 82 -12.52 -28.78 -11.66
C CYS A 82 -13.45 -28.30 -12.79
N ASP A 83 -12.86 -28.06 -13.96
CA ASP A 83 -13.55 -27.53 -15.11
C ASP A 83 -12.92 -28.12 -16.38
N SER A 84 -13.74 -28.65 -17.28
CA SER A 84 -13.31 -29.33 -18.50
C SER A 84 -12.63 -28.39 -19.49
N ASP A 85 -12.94 -27.10 -19.42
CA ASP A 85 -12.51 -26.11 -20.41
C ASP A 85 -11.10 -25.56 -20.13
N LEU A 86 -10.47 -25.96 -19.02
CA LEU A 86 -9.19 -25.39 -18.61
C LEU A 86 -7.99 -26.19 -19.13
N PRO A 87 -6.93 -25.51 -19.60
CA PRO A 87 -5.77 -26.14 -20.23
C PRO A 87 -4.92 -26.99 -19.28
N ARG A 88 -5.18 -26.94 -17.96
CA ARG A 88 -4.62 -27.88 -16.99
C ARG A 88 -5.76 -28.74 -16.44
N PRO A 89 -5.93 -29.97 -16.96
CA PRO A 89 -6.90 -30.88 -16.40
C PRO A 89 -6.63 -31.11 -14.91
N CYS A 90 -7.68 -31.39 -14.14
CA CYS A 90 -7.51 -31.94 -12.80
C CYS A 90 -6.71 -33.25 -12.86
N ALA A 91 -6.08 -33.63 -11.74
CA ALA A 91 -5.26 -34.83 -11.69
C ALA A 91 -6.01 -36.05 -12.24
N GLU A 92 -5.30 -36.94 -12.95
CA GLU A 92 -5.91 -38.12 -13.55
C GLU A 92 -6.66 -38.95 -12.50
N GLY A 93 -7.93 -39.27 -12.78
CA GLY A 93 -8.82 -39.98 -11.86
C GLY A 93 -9.72 -39.09 -10.99
N VAL A 94 -9.57 -37.76 -11.04
CA VAL A 94 -10.47 -36.78 -10.39
C VAL A 94 -11.47 -36.19 -11.41
N PHE A 95 -11.63 -36.85 -12.57
CA PHE A 95 -12.40 -36.40 -13.73
C PHE A 95 -13.92 -36.63 -13.66
N GLU A 96 -14.47 -36.92 -12.49
CA GLU A 96 -15.86 -36.46 -12.33
C GLU A 96 -15.76 -34.94 -12.35
N ILE A 97 -16.02 -34.37 -13.53
CA ILE A 97 -16.35 -32.96 -13.70
C ILE A 97 -17.27 -32.60 -12.53
N ALA A 98 -17.21 -31.37 -12.05
CA ALA A 98 -18.30 -30.89 -11.21
C ALA A 98 -19.60 -30.77 -12.04
N ASP A 99 -20.05 -31.88 -12.63
CA ASP A 99 -21.35 -32.04 -13.29
C ASP A 99 -22.46 -31.83 -12.25
N ASP A 100 -22.12 -32.04 -10.97
CA ASP A 100 -22.96 -31.75 -9.82
C ASP A 100 -22.21 -30.92 -8.77
N PRO A 101 -22.20 -29.57 -8.88
CA PRO A 101 -21.70 -28.71 -7.81
C PRO A 101 -22.48 -28.90 -6.50
N GLY A 102 -23.72 -29.38 -6.54
CA GLY A 102 -24.55 -29.65 -5.37
C GLY A 102 -23.91 -30.67 -4.42
N ARG A 103 -23.30 -31.74 -4.96
CA ARG A 103 -22.58 -32.73 -4.15
C ARG A 103 -21.41 -32.13 -3.37
N VAL A 104 -20.65 -31.22 -3.98
CA VAL A 104 -19.56 -30.52 -3.29
C VAL A 104 -20.12 -29.55 -2.25
N GLU A 105 -21.20 -28.84 -2.57
CA GLU A 105 -21.87 -27.95 -1.64
C GLU A 105 -22.37 -28.69 -0.39
N ASP A 106 -23.05 -29.82 -0.57
CA ASP A 106 -23.55 -30.66 0.53
C ASP A 106 -22.40 -31.18 1.39
N ALA A 107 -21.31 -31.64 0.75
CA ALA A 107 -20.13 -32.08 1.46
C ALA A 107 -19.50 -30.94 2.28
N LEU A 108 -19.45 -29.71 1.76
CA LEU A 108 -18.95 -28.55 2.50
C LEU A 108 -19.87 -28.18 3.67
N ARG A 109 -21.19 -28.20 3.46
CA ARG A 109 -22.19 -27.90 4.51
C ARG A 109 -22.21 -28.96 5.61
N ALA A 110 -21.84 -30.20 5.30
CA ALA A 110 -21.74 -31.28 6.29
C ALA A 110 -20.52 -31.15 7.22
N ILE A 111 -19.57 -30.25 6.94
CA ILE A 111 -18.37 -30.03 7.77
C ILE A 111 -18.75 -29.15 8.98
N PRO A 112 -18.65 -29.64 10.23
CA PRO A 112 -19.08 -28.89 11.41
C PRO A 112 -18.37 -27.55 11.62
N GLU A 113 -17.16 -27.40 11.08
CA GLU A 113 -16.35 -26.20 11.13
C GLU A 113 -16.80 -25.11 10.13
N VAL A 114 -17.60 -25.44 9.12
CA VAL A 114 -18.09 -24.49 8.09
C VAL A 114 -19.36 -23.76 8.59
N THR A 115 -19.36 -22.44 8.49
CA THR A 115 -20.49 -21.57 8.92
C THR A 115 -21.29 -21.00 7.75
N SER A 116 -20.68 -20.85 6.58
CA SER A 116 -21.38 -20.46 5.36
C SER A 116 -20.74 -21.07 4.13
N VAL A 117 -21.56 -21.31 3.11
CA VAL A 117 -21.16 -21.76 1.77
C VAL A 117 -22.05 -21.05 0.75
N ARG A 118 -21.44 -20.48 -0.28
CA ARG A 118 -22.11 -19.86 -1.42
C ARG A 118 -21.40 -20.26 -2.70
N TYR A 119 -22.17 -20.77 -3.66
CA TYR A 119 -21.69 -21.00 -5.01
C TYR A 119 -21.41 -19.68 -5.74
N LEU A 120 -20.32 -19.64 -6.48
CA LEU A 120 -19.94 -18.56 -7.37
C LEU A 120 -19.66 -19.18 -8.74
N SER A 121 -20.54 -18.88 -9.70
CA SER A 121 -20.35 -19.33 -11.07
C SER A 121 -19.14 -18.63 -11.70
N ARG A 122 -18.60 -19.22 -12.76
CA ARG A 122 -17.57 -18.63 -13.63
C ARG A 122 -17.97 -17.21 -14.06
N GLU A 123 -19.21 -17.01 -14.50
CA GLU A 123 -19.70 -15.71 -14.95
C GLU A 123 -19.77 -14.72 -13.78
N ASP A 124 -20.28 -15.13 -12.61
CA ASP A 124 -20.31 -14.25 -11.44
C ASP A 124 -18.90 -13.86 -10.98
N ALA A 125 -17.96 -14.80 -11.02
CA ALA A 125 -16.55 -14.54 -10.71
C ALA A 125 -15.93 -13.56 -11.71
N TYR A 126 -16.21 -13.71 -13.01
CA TYR A 126 -15.80 -12.75 -14.04
C TYR A 126 -16.43 -11.38 -13.83
N GLN A 127 -17.72 -11.31 -13.53
CA GLN A 127 -18.43 -10.05 -13.30
C GLN A 127 -17.89 -9.32 -12.06
N MET A 128 -17.65 -10.06 -10.98
CA MET A 128 -17.01 -9.54 -9.77
C MET A 128 -15.60 -9.04 -10.06
N TRP A 129 -14.77 -9.83 -10.75
CA TRP A 129 -13.45 -9.38 -11.19
C TRP A 129 -13.53 -8.18 -12.11
N ARG A 130 -14.49 -8.12 -13.03
CA ARG A 130 -14.63 -7.01 -13.98
C ARG A 130 -14.99 -5.72 -13.25
N ARG A 131 -15.87 -5.80 -12.24
CA ARG A 131 -16.21 -4.67 -11.38
C ARG A 131 -15.00 -4.22 -10.58
N SER A 132 -14.34 -5.12 -9.85
CA SER A 132 -13.18 -4.76 -9.04
C SER A 132 -12.01 -4.28 -9.92
N SER A 133 -11.61 -5.05 -10.93
CA SER A 133 -10.49 -4.72 -11.83
C SER A 133 -10.71 -3.45 -12.64
N SER A 134 -11.95 -3.12 -13.04
CA SER A 134 -12.22 -1.85 -13.72
C SER A 134 -11.81 -0.63 -12.89
N GLN A 135 -11.74 -0.79 -11.57
CA GLN A 135 -11.33 0.25 -10.65
C GLN A 135 -9.81 0.34 -10.48
N PHE A 136 -9.03 -0.71 -10.77
CA PHE A 136 -7.60 -0.72 -10.45
C PHE A 136 -6.66 -1.08 -11.62
N LEU A 137 -7.10 -1.93 -12.57
CA LEU A 137 -6.31 -2.27 -13.75
C LEU A 137 -6.58 -1.28 -14.88
N GLU A 138 -5.52 -0.84 -15.56
CA GLU A 138 -5.66 -0.14 -16.83
C GLU A 138 -6.34 -1.04 -17.87
N GLU A 139 -7.08 -0.44 -18.80
CA GLU A 139 -7.81 -1.17 -19.84
C GLU A 139 -6.94 -2.15 -20.61
N LYS A 140 -5.68 -1.79 -20.90
CA LYS A 140 -4.73 -2.67 -21.60
C LYS A 140 -4.45 -4.00 -20.88
N TYR A 141 -4.56 -4.03 -19.55
CA TYR A 141 -4.41 -5.26 -18.74
C TYR A 141 -5.71 -6.05 -18.62
N ARG A 142 -6.84 -5.44 -18.99
CA ARG A 142 -8.17 -6.07 -19.00
C ARG A 142 -8.49 -6.68 -20.36
N VAL A 143 -7.97 -6.07 -21.44
CA VAL A 143 -8.12 -6.58 -22.80
C VAL A 143 -7.60 -8.01 -22.87
N GLY A 144 -8.48 -8.92 -23.29
CA GLY A 144 -8.15 -10.34 -23.44
C GLY A 144 -8.49 -11.21 -22.23
N ILE A 145 -8.84 -10.63 -21.07
CA ILE A 145 -9.39 -11.41 -19.95
C ILE A 145 -10.85 -11.73 -20.21
N LYS A 146 -11.14 -13.02 -20.35
CA LYS A 146 -12.46 -13.53 -20.70
C LYS A 146 -13.06 -14.37 -19.56
N PRO A 147 -14.38 -14.59 -19.54
CA PRO A 147 -15.02 -15.44 -18.54
C PRO A 147 -14.39 -16.83 -18.42
N GLU A 148 -13.88 -17.41 -19.51
CA GLU A 148 -13.29 -18.77 -19.51
C GLU A 148 -11.99 -18.89 -18.69
N TYR A 149 -11.40 -17.77 -18.27
CA TYR A 149 -10.25 -17.78 -17.34
C TYR A 149 -10.65 -17.89 -15.87
N PHE A 150 -11.94 -17.76 -15.57
CA PHE A 150 -12.48 -17.91 -14.24
C PHE A 150 -12.96 -19.35 -14.03
N GLN A 151 -13.09 -19.73 -12.78
CA GLN A 151 -13.50 -21.08 -12.40
C GLN A 151 -14.75 -21.00 -11.53
N ASN A 152 -15.62 -22.00 -11.66
CA ASN A 152 -16.66 -22.22 -10.67
C ASN A 152 -16.02 -22.46 -9.30
N SER A 153 -16.60 -21.88 -8.27
CA SER A 153 -16.05 -21.99 -6.92
C SER A 153 -17.12 -21.90 -5.85
N PHE A 154 -16.80 -22.37 -4.65
CA PHE A 154 -17.54 -22.08 -3.44
C PHE A 154 -16.75 -21.10 -2.59
N LYS A 155 -17.40 -20.03 -2.15
CA LYS A 155 -16.88 -19.15 -1.10
C LYS A 155 -17.60 -19.46 0.20
N GLY A 156 -16.88 -19.42 1.31
CA GLY A 156 -17.47 -19.70 2.61
C GLY A 156 -16.67 -19.16 3.76
N THR A 157 -17.16 -19.43 4.97
CA THR A 157 -16.51 -19.06 6.23
C THR A 157 -16.38 -20.26 7.14
N LEU A 158 -15.30 -20.31 7.91
CA LEU A 158 -15.09 -21.25 9.00
C LEU A 158 -15.46 -20.61 10.33
N ARG A 159 -15.80 -21.43 11.31
CA ARG A 159 -16.04 -20.98 12.69
C ARG A 159 -14.77 -20.40 13.33
N ARG A 160 -13.60 -20.94 13.02
CA ARG A 160 -12.31 -20.47 13.53
C ARG A 160 -11.23 -20.57 12.45
N SER A 161 -10.30 -19.61 12.43
CA SER A 161 -9.17 -19.62 11.47
C SER A 161 -8.27 -20.85 11.63
N ALA A 162 -8.14 -21.37 12.86
CA ALA A 162 -7.35 -22.55 13.18
C ALA A 162 -7.92 -23.86 12.60
N ASP A 163 -9.19 -23.88 12.19
CA ASP A 163 -9.83 -25.07 11.62
C ASP A 163 -9.43 -25.30 10.14
N TYR A 164 -8.83 -24.30 9.49
CA TYR A 164 -8.53 -24.33 8.05
C TYR A 164 -7.63 -25.49 7.60
N PRO A 165 -6.51 -25.87 8.29
CA PRO A 165 -5.69 -26.99 7.85
C PRO A 165 -6.48 -28.30 7.76
N ARG A 166 -7.30 -28.60 8.79
CA ARG A 166 -8.16 -29.78 8.84
C ARG A 166 -9.27 -29.73 7.79
N PHE A 167 -9.89 -28.56 7.62
CA PHE A 167 -10.86 -28.32 6.57
C PHE A 167 -10.27 -28.60 5.18
N ALA A 168 -9.11 -28.03 4.89
CA ALA A 168 -8.45 -28.18 3.60
C ALA A 168 -8.01 -29.63 3.33
N GLU A 169 -7.53 -30.35 4.35
CA GLU A 169 -7.23 -31.79 4.26
C GLU A 169 -8.46 -32.63 3.89
N ARG A 170 -9.62 -32.31 4.47
CA ARG A 170 -10.88 -33.02 4.18
C ARG A 170 -11.46 -32.71 2.80
N VAL A 171 -11.33 -31.45 2.34
CA VAL A 171 -11.98 -30.97 1.11
C VAL A 171 -11.15 -31.24 -0.14
N ARG A 172 -9.82 -31.17 -0.08
CA ARG A 172 -8.94 -31.43 -1.24
C ARG A 172 -9.18 -32.76 -1.96
N PRO A 173 -9.44 -33.90 -1.27
CA PRO A 173 -9.66 -35.18 -1.94
C PRO A 173 -11.09 -35.35 -2.49
N LEU A 174 -12.00 -34.39 -2.28
CA LEU A 174 -13.35 -34.50 -2.83
C LEU A 174 -13.33 -34.47 -4.36
N ALA A 175 -14.13 -35.33 -4.99
CA ALA A 175 -14.33 -35.31 -6.44
C ALA A 175 -14.80 -33.93 -6.90
N GLY A 176 -14.26 -33.44 -8.02
CA GLY A 176 -14.57 -32.13 -8.57
C GLY A 176 -13.87 -30.95 -7.87
N VAL A 177 -13.07 -31.15 -6.82
CA VAL A 177 -12.28 -30.07 -6.19
C VAL A 177 -10.89 -29.97 -6.82
N ARG A 178 -10.55 -28.80 -7.36
CA ARG A 178 -9.22 -28.49 -7.90
C ARG A 178 -8.28 -27.92 -6.85
N ASN A 179 -8.77 -26.96 -6.07
CA ASN A 179 -7.95 -26.25 -5.09
C ASN A 179 -8.78 -25.78 -3.91
N VAL A 180 -8.14 -25.65 -2.75
CA VAL A 180 -8.70 -25.05 -1.54
C VAL A 180 -7.73 -23.99 -1.06
N SER A 181 -8.19 -22.75 -0.98
CA SER A 181 -7.41 -21.59 -0.53
C SER A 181 -8.14 -20.81 0.56
N ARG A 182 -7.38 -20.08 1.37
CA ARG A 182 -7.95 -19.04 2.24
C ARG A 182 -8.47 -17.90 1.36
N SER A 183 -9.54 -17.26 1.82
CA SER A 183 -10.03 -15.99 1.28
C SER A 183 -9.79 -14.93 2.35
N PRO A 184 -8.62 -14.28 2.33
CA PRO A 184 -8.20 -13.46 3.44
C PRO A 184 -9.09 -12.23 3.58
N THR A 185 -9.35 -11.84 4.83
CA THR A 185 -9.88 -10.51 5.12
C THR A 185 -8.70 -9.57 5.31
N THR A 186 -8.59 -8.58 4.43
CA THR A 186 -7.53 -7.58 4.51
C THR A 186 -7.63 -6.75 5.79
N PHE A 187 -6.48 -6.56 6.47
CA PHE A 187 -6.31 -5.66 7.61
C PHE A 187 -6.77 -4.24 7.30
N TRP A 188 -6.59 -3.80 6.05
CA TRP A 188 -6.93 -2.46 5.59
C TRP A 188 -8.43 -2.24 5.37
N ARG A 189 -9.24 -3.30 5.45
CA ARG A 189 -10.71 -3.19 5.40
C ARG A 189 -11.18 -2.20 6.48
N ASP A 190 -12.00 -1.26 6.04
CA ASP A 190 -12.56 -0.13 6.80
C ASP A 190 -11.55 0.91 7.30
N LYS A 191 -10.24 0.69 7.14
CA LYS A 191 -9.17 1.59 7.59
C LYS A 191 -8.64 2.47 6.47
N ALA A 192 -8.67 1.96 5.24
CA ALA A 192 -8.31 2.66 4.03
C ALA A 192 -9.27 2.28 2.91
N ASP A 193 -9.33 3.13 1.90
CA ASP A 193 -10.17 2.97 0.71
C ASP A 193 -9.32 2.73 -0.55
N LEU A 194 -8.01 2.98 -0.48
CA LEU A 194 -7.05 2.83 -1.57
C LEU A 194 -5.68 2.42 -1.02
N ALA A 195 -5.05 1.44 -1.65
CA ALA A 195 -3.61 1.16 -1.56
C ALA A 195 -2.88 1.70 -2.79
N ILE A 196 -1.70 2.27 -2.57
CA ILE A 196 -0.77 2.73 -3.62
C ILE A 196 0.54 1.98 -3.37
N TYR A 197 0.79 0.96 -4.18
CA TYR A 197 1.98 0.14 -4.10
C TYR A 197 3.18 0.87 -4.71
N LEU A 198 4.30 0.84 -4.00
CA LEU A 198 5.52 1.53 -4.39
C LEU A 198 6.44 0.62 -5.17
N CYS A 199 7.23 1.22 -6.05
CA CYS A 199 8.31 0.53 -6.73
C CYS A 199 9.35 0.02 -5.73
N GLY A 200 9.80 -1.21 -5.95
CA GLY A 200 10.81 -1.87 -5.15
C GLY A 200 11.63 -2.87 -5.96
N ASP A 201 12.44 -3.64 -5.26
CA ASP A 201 13.23 -4.71 -5.87
C ASP A 201 12.29 -5.77 -6.49
N GLY A 202 12.61 -6.27 -7.68
CA GLY A 202 11.81 -7.30 -8.37
C GLY A 202 10.72 -6.81 -9.34
N PHE A 203 10.43 -5.50 -9.40
CA PHE A 203 9.41 -4.91 -10.29
C PHE A 203 10.02 -4.00 -11.37
N GLN A 204 11.16 -4.41 -11.93
CA GLN A 204 11.96 -3.55 -12.80
C GLN A 204 11.25 -3.11 -14.08
N LYS A 205 10.44 -3.99 -14.68
CA LYS A 205 9.84 -3.73 -15.99
C LYS A 205 8.73 -2.68 -15.89
N GLU A 206 8.03 -2.68 -14.77
CA GLU A 206 6.88 -1.82 -14.49
C GLU A 206 7.34 -0.44 -13.99
N CYS A 207 8.47 -0.37 -13.28
CA CYS A 207 9.00 0.84 -12.67
C CYS A 207 9.99 1.63 -13.55
N GLY A 208 10.22 1.21 -14.80
CA GLY A 208 11.06 1.92 -15.76
C GLY A 208 12.52 2.06 -15.30
N THR A 209 13.17 3.21 -15.55
CA THR A 209 14.58 3.46 -15.20
C THR A 209 14.84 3.54 -13.68
N LEU A 210 13.79 3.53 -12.86
CA LEU A 210 13.88 3.37 -11.40
C LEU A 210 14.03 1.91 -10.97
N ALA A 211 14.01 0.98 -11.93
CA ALA A 211 14.37 -0.42 -11.72
C ALA A 211 15.67 -0.53 -10.91
N ASN A 212 15.58 -1.18 -9.75
CA ASN A 212 16.68 -1.47 -8.81
C ASN A 212 17.03 -0.35 -7.82
N ARG A 213 16.13 0.61 -7.57
CA ARG A 213 16.30 1.55 -6.46
C ARG A 213 15.09 1.53 -5.57
N GLN A 214 15.32 1.22 -4.29
CA GLN A 214 14.40 1.58 -3.23
C GLN A 214 14.05 3.07 -3.37
N MET A 215 12.77 3.39 -3.26
CA MET A 215 12.32 4.78 -3.37
C MET A 215 13.04 5.64 -2.34
N THR A 216 13.50 6.82 -2.76
CA THR A 216 14.05 7.79 -1.82
C THR A 216 12.95 8.39 -0.98
N GLU A 217 13.29 8.86 0.22
CA GLU A 217 12.33 9.53 1.10
C GLU A 217 11.71 10.77 0.43
N ASP A 218 12.47 11.47 -0.42
CA ASP A 218 11.95 12.60 -1.21
C ASP A 218 10.88 12.17 -2.22
N GLN A 219 11.06 11.03 -2.89
CA GLN A 219 10.05 10.52 -3.81
C GLN A 219 8.80 10.06 -3.07
N LYS A 220 8.97 9.39 -1.92
CA LYS A 220 7.86 9.01 -1.03
C LYS A 220 7.10 10.25 -0.56
N GLN A 221 7.81 11.30 -0.13
CA GLN A 221 7.20 12.56 0.30
C GLN A 221 6.47 13.27 -0.85
N ALA A 222 7.02 13.25 -2.07
CA ALA A 222 6.34 13.81 -3.24
C ALA A 222 5.00 13.12 -3.54
N ILE A 223 4.93 11.79 -3.37
CA ILE A 223 3.67 11.04 -3.48
C ILE A 223 2.71 11.45 -2.36
N VAL A 224 3.16 11.52 -1.10
CA VAL A 224 2.32 11.95 0.03
C VAL A 224 1.78 13.36 -0.17
N ASP A 225 2.62 14.29 -0.64
CA ASP A 225 2.21 15.65 -0.96
C ASP A 225 1.18 15.68 -2.07
N ARG A 226 1.33 14.84 -3.09
CA ARG A 226 0.33 14.71 -4.15
C ARG A 226 -0.99 14.14 -3.63
N ILE A 227 -0.95 13.11 -2.79
CA ILE A 227 -2.15 12.54 -2.17
C ILE A 227 -2.87 13.62 -1.35
N ARG A 228 -2.15 14.34 -0.49
CA ARG A 228 -2.71 15.38 0.39
C ARG A 228 -3.16 16.64 -0.36
N SER A 229 -2.75 16.83 -1.61
CA SER A 229 -3.27 17.90 -2.46
C SER A 229 -4.71 17.67 -2.93
N VAL A 230 -5.26 16.47 -2.72
CA VAL A 230 -6.66 16.16 -3.03
C VAL A 230 -7.53 16.46 -1.82
N ASP A 231 -8.47 17.40 -1.99
CA ASP A 231 -9.43 17.76 -0.96
C ASP A 231 -10.27 16.55 -0.52
N GLY A 232 -10.43 16.41 0.80
CA GLY A 232 -11.21 15.33 1.40
C GLY A 232 -10.42 14.07 1.77
N VAL A 233 -9.10 14.04 1.53
CA VAL A 233 -8.24 13.01 2.14
C VAL A 233 -8.19 13.20 3.65
N GLU A 234 -8.51 12.15 4.40
CA GLU A 234 -8.54 12.19 5.86
C GLU A 234 -7.24 11.67 6.46
N LYS A 235 -6.76 10.52 5.96
CA LYS A 235 -5.55 9.87 6.48
C LYS A 235 -4.74 9.26 5.35
N VAL A 236 -3.42 9.28 5.53
CA VAL A 236 -2.47 8.58 4.68
C VAL A 236 -1.59 7.77 5.63
N TYR A 237 -1.64 6.45 5.50
CA TYR A 237 -0.80 5.52 6.23
C TYR A 237 0.34 5.04 5.34
N PHE A 238 1.50 4.80 5.91
CA PHE A 238 2.62 4.16 5.24
C PHE A 238 2.82 2.75 5.81
N GLU A 239 2.79 1.77 4.93
CA GLU A 239 3.12 0.38 5.22
C GLU A 239 4.52 0.08 4.71
N ASP A 240 5.42 -0.21 5.66
CA ASP A 240 6.75 -0.71 5.35
C ASP A 240 6.76 -2.22 5.03
N ARG A 241 7.90 -2.71 4.55
CA ARG A 241 8.08 -4.12 4.18
C ARG A 241 7.88 -5.06 5.38
N ALA A 242 8.34 -4.68 6.57
CA ALA A 242 8.23 -5.50 7.77
C ALA A 242 6.75 -5.73 8.15
N HIS A 243 5.93 -4.68 8.11
CA HIS A 243 4.50 -4.77 8.33
C HIS A 243 3.81 -5.60 7.24
N ALA A 244 4.17 -5.40 5.96
CA ALA A 244 3.62 -6.19 4.86
C ALA A 244 3.94 -7.70 4.99
N VAL A 245 5.16 -8.08 5.37
CA VAL A 245 5.52 -9.48 5.66
C VAL A 245 4.71 -10.04 6.83
N MET A 246 4.53 -9.25 7.89
CA MET A 246 3.72 -9.65 9.05
C MET A 246 2.27 -9.93 8.64
N LEU A 247 1.65 -9.03 7.87
CA LEU A 247 0.30 -9.24 7.35
C LEU A 247 0.20 -10.46 6.43
N PHE A 248 1.18 -10.67 5.55
CA PHE A 248 1.18 -11.84 4.69
C PHE A 248 1.19 -13.15 5.49
N LYS A 249 2.07 -13.25 6.50
CA LYS A 249 2.14 -14.43 7.38
C LYS A 249 0.84 -14.64 8.14
N HIS A 250 0.16 -13.56 8.52
CA HIS A 250 -1.15 -13.62 9.14
C HIS A 250 -2.24 -14.13 8.19
N TYR A 251 -2.23 -13.69 6.93
CA TYR A 251 -3.20 -14.13 5.92
C TYR A 251 -2.99 -15.59 5.48
N PHE A 252 -1.74 -16.03 5.41
CA PHE A 252 -1.35 -17.33 4.87
C PHE A 252 -0.36 -18.07 5.79
N PRO A 253 -0.78 -18.43 7.03
CA PRO A 253 0.09 -19.01 8.04
C PRO A 253 0.66 -20.39 7.64
N GLU A 254 0.02 -21.07 6.69
CA GLU A 254 0.48 -22.35 6.14
C GLU A 254 1.62 -22.23 5.12
N THR A 255 1.95 -21.03 4.67
CA THR A 255 3.03 -20.80 3.70
C THR A 255 4.31 -20.38 4.41
N LYS A 256 5.47 -20.55 3.75
CA LYS A 256 6.75 -20.00 4.27
C LYS A 256 6.77 -18.47 4.32
N GLY A 257 5.78 -17.82 3.70
CA GLY A 257 5.74 -16.38 3.48
C GLY A 257 6.75 -15.92 2.40
N PRO A 258 6.60 -14.69 1.90
CA PRO A 258 7.59 -14.04 1.06
C PRO A 258 8.85 -13.73 1.88
N ALA A 259 10.00 -13.64 1.19
CA ALA A 259 11.13 -12.91 1.77
C ALA A 259 10.78 -11.43 1.85
N GLU A 260 11.43 -10.67 2.72
CA GLU A 260 11.15 -9.23 2.87
C GLU A 260 11.38 -8.44 1.57
N GLY A 261 12.31 -8.89 0.72
CA GLY A 261 12.54 -8.29 -0.59
C GLY A 261 11.44 -8.57 -1.63
N ASP A 262 10.54 -9.55 -1.38
CA ASP A 262 9.47 -9.92 -2.31
C ASP A 262 8.17 -9.13 -2.04
N VAL A 263 8.12 -8.34 -0.95
CA VAL A 263 6.99 -7.45 -0.66
C VAL A 263 7.35 -6.00 -0.97
N VAL A 264 6.36 -5.25 -1.42
CA VAL A 264 6.49 -3.82 -1.71
C VAL A 264 5.95 -3.00 -0.56
N GLU A 265 6.53 -1.82 -0.38
CA GLU A 265 5.97 -0.78 0.51
C GLU A 265 4.69 -0.22 -0.14
N ALA A 266 3.79 0.32 0.67
CA ALA A 266 2.55 0.90 0.16
C ALA A 266 2.08 2.12 0.99
N PHE A 267 1.40 3.05 0.32
CA PHE A 267 0.56 4.03 1.02
C PHE A 267 -0.89 3.58 1.04
N HIS A 268 -1.53 3.63 2.21
CA HIS A 268 -2.94 3.34 2.38
C HIS A 268 -3.71 4.61 2.70
N VAL A 269 -4.66 4.98 1.85
CA VAL A 269 -5.34 6.27 1.87
C VAL A 269 -6.79 6.08 2.31
N LYS A 270 -7.21 6.86 3.31
CA LYS A 270 -8.61 7.00 3.72
C LYS A 270 -9.14 8.33 3.21
N GLY A 271 -10.17 8.27 2.37
CA GLY A 271 -10.93 9.43 1.93
C GLY A 271 -12.19 9.62 2.77
N ARG A 272 -12.76 10.83 2.74
CA ARG A 272 -14.10 11.07 3.30
C ARG A 272 -15.16 10.25 2.59
N THR A 273 -14.96 10.00 1.30
CA THR A 273 -15.79 9.13 0.47
C THR A 273 -14.91 8.29 -0.46
N ILE A 274 -15.46 7.23 -1.05
CA ILE A 274 -14.73 6.36 -1.99
C ILE A 274 -14.33 7.11 -3.27
N GLU A 275 -15.08 8.13 -3.67
CA GLU A 275 -14.77 8.97 -4.84
C GLU A 275 -13.51 9.82 -4.61
N VAL A 276 -13.24 10.22 -3.36
CA VAL A 276 -11.99 10.92 -3.02
C VAL A 276 -10.79 9.99 -3.23
N ALA A 277 -10.90 8.73 -2.80
CA ALA A 277 -9.85 7.74 -3.02
C ALA A 277 -9.59 7.51 -4.52
N ASP A 278 -10.64 7.48 -5.34
CA ASP A 278 -10.50 7.37 -6.79
C ASP A 278 -9.89 8.66 -7.44
N LEU A 279 -10.15 9.84 -6.89
CA LEU A 279 -9.46 11.08 -7.28
C LEU A 279 -7.96 11.02 -6.95
N VAL A 280 -7.61 10.53 -5.75
CA VAL A 280 -6.20 10.31 -5.36
C VAL A 280 -5.53 9.32 -6.31
N ARG A 281 -6.18 8.18 -6.59
CA ARG A 281 -5.70 7.16 -7.52
C ARG A 281 -5.32 7.76 -8.87
N ARG A 282 -6.18 8.60 -9.44
CA ARG A 282 -5.89 9.34 -10.68
C ARG A 282 -4.75 10.34 -10.52
N ALA A 283 -4.70 11.04 -9.38
CA ALA A 283 -3.72 12.10 -9.12
C ALA A 283 -2.29 11.59 -9.00
N VAL A 284 -2.10 10.36 -8.50
CA VAL A 284 -0.79 9.71 -8.36
C VAL A 284 -0.39 8.83 -9.54
N LYS A 285 -1.32 8.59 -10.47
CA LYS A 285 -1.09 7.73 -11.64
C LYS A 285 0.09 8.26 -12.46
N GLY A 286 1.05 7.38 -12.74
CA GLY A 286 2.24 7.70 -13.54
C GLY A 286 3.29 8.54 -12.82
N MET A 287 3.12 8.82 -11.52
CA MET A 287 4.18 9.44 -10.74
C MET A 287 5.39 8.50 -10.63
N PRO A 288 6.62 9.04 -10.63
CA PRO A 288 7.82 8.28 -10.34
C PRO A 288 7.70 7.50 -9.02
N GLY A 289 7.92 6.19 -9.08
CA GLY A 289 7.90 5.30 -7.91
C GLY A 289 6.52 4.69 -7.57
N VAL A 290 5.44 5.06 -8.27
CA VAL A 290 4.15 4.37 -8.12
C VAL A 290 4.12 3.14 -9.04
N LEU A 291 4.04 1.94 -8.45
CA LEU A 291 3.94 0.67 -9.18
C LEU A 291 2.50 0.41 -9.64
N ALA A 292 1.57 0.44 -8.69
CA ALA A 292 0.17 0.14 -8.91
C ALA A 292 -0.69 0.77 -7.82
N SER A 293 -2.00 0.74 -8.01
CA SER A 293 -2.96 1.26 -7.05
C SER A 293 -4.20 0.38 -7.02
N GLU A 294 -4.75 0.06 -5.84
CA GLU A 294 -5.86 -0.86 -5.64
C GLU A 294 -6.90 -0.26 -4.69
N MET A 295 -8.17 -0.25 -5.09
CA MET A 295 -9.27 0.23 -4.24
C MET A 295 -9.69 -0.85 -3.24
N TYR A 296 -9.94 -0.48 -1.98
CA TYR A 296 -10.58 -1.34 -0.99
C TYR A 296 -12.11 -1.18 -1.02
N GLY A 297 -12.85 -2.27 -0.79
CA GLY A 297 -14.30 -2.21 -0.55
C GLY A 297 -15.19 -2.13 -1.80
N ALA A 298 -14.71 -2.56 -2.97
CA ALA A 298 -15.51 -2.65 -4.19
C ALA A 298 -16.45 -3.88 -4.27
N GLU A 299 -16.60 -4.64 -3.18
CA GLU A 299 -17.37 -5.91 -3.14
C GLU A 299 -18.86 -5.69 -2.89
#